data_AF-A0A941KXG2-F1
#
_entry.id   AF-A0A941KXG2-F1
#
_cell.length_a   1.000
_cell.length_b   1.000
_cell.length_c   1.000
_cell.angle_alpha   90.00
_cell.angle_beta   90.00
_cell.angle_gamma   90.00
#
_symmetry.space_group_name_H-M   'P 1'
#
loop_
_entity.id
_entity.type
_entity.pdbx_description
1 polymer ?
#
loop_
_entity_poly.entity_id
_entity_poly.type
_entity_poly.pdbx_seq_one_letter_code
_entity_poly.pdbx_strand_id
1 'polypeptide(L)'
;MGKVILLLVVGYFVYQYLSRDESGCDKYASKYSCDYVENKASYDVYYWHNVERGNANDEEIIGSALGLKSRKNFAVNYVKSIDSRWNRSYIYILKKDDVNMEKHRL
;
A
#
# COMPACT_ATOMS: atom_id res chain seq x y z
N MET A 1 -29.96 11.03 29.74
CA MET A 1 -28.59 10.53 30.01
C MET A 1 -28.25 9.23 29.27
N GLY A 2 -29.09 8.18 29.29
CA GLY A 2 -28.76 6.89 28.65
C GLY A 2 -28.40 6.93 27.16
N LYS A 3 -29.03 7.80 26.36
CA LYS A 3 -28.70 7.99 24.93
C LYS A 3 -27.30 8.55 24.68
N VAL A 4 -26.78 9.38 25.58
CA VAL A 4 -25.44 9.98 25.47
C VAL A 4 -24.37 8.93 25.77
N ILE A 5 -24.60 8.10 26.79
CA ILE A 5 -23.70 6.99 27.14
C ILE A 5 -23.62 5.99 25.98
N LEU A 6 -24.75 5.66 25.36
CA LEU A 6 -24.78 4.76 24.20
C LEU A 6 -23.94 5.29 23.03
N LEU A 7 -24.06 6.59 22.71
CA LEU A 7 -23.28 7.22 21.64
C LEU A 7 -21.78 7.23 21.94
N LEU A 8 -21.39 7.47 23.20
CA LEU A 8 -19.98 7.41 23.61
C LEU A 8 -19.41 6.00 23.50
N VAL A 9 -20.17 4.97 23.89
CA VAL A 9 -19.75 3.57 23.77
C VAL A 9 -19.58 3.19 22.30
N VAL A 10 -20.56 3.49 21.45
CA VAL A 10 -20.48 3.19 20.00
C VAL A 10 -19.31 3.96 19.37
N GLY A 11 -19.15 5.24 19.69
CA GLY A 11 -18.02 6.05 19.21
C GLY A 11 -16.66 5.47 19.63
N TYR A 12 -16.54 4.98 20.85
CA TYR A 12 -15.32 4.32 21.35
C TYR A 12 -14.99 3.03 20.59
N PHE A 13 -15.99 2.18 20.31
CA PHE A 13 -15.77 0.95 19.54
C PHE A 13 -15.39 1.24 18.09
N VAL A 14 -16.01 2.24 17.46
CA VAL A 14 -15.67 2.68 16.10
C VAL A 14 -14.24 3.23 16.06
N TYR A 15 -13.86 4.06 17.05
CA TYR A 15 -12.52 4.60 17.16
C TYR A 15 -11.45 3.50 17.32
N GLN A 16 -11.71 2.52 18.18
CA GLN A 16 -10.82 1.37 18.37
C GLN A 16 -10.69 0.51 17.11
N TYR A 17 -11.79 0.28 16.39
CA TYR A 17 -11.76 -0.47 15.14
C TYR A 17 -10.91 0.24 14.07
N LEU A 18 -11.07 1.56 13.93
CA LEU A 18 -10.30 2.36 12.96
C LEU A 18 -8.82 2.50 13.34
N SER A 19 -8.52 2.67 14.63
CA SER A 19 -7.14 2.87 15.11
C SER A 19 -6.30 1.58 15.10
N ARG A 20 -6.95 0.42 15.04
CA ARG A 20 -6.27 -0.89 15.07
C ARG A 20 -5.37 -1.11 13.86
N ASP A 21 -5.75 -0.56 12.71
CA ASP A 21 -4.93 -0.69 11.50
C ASP A 21 -3.69 0.19 11.55
N GLU A 22 -3.68 1.30 12.31
CA GLU A 22 -2.60 2.29 12.38
C GLU A 22 -1.65 2.06 13.58
N SER A 23 -1.42 0.78 13.94
CA SER A 23 -0.56 0.43 15.07
C SER A 23 0.95 0.48 14.76
N GLY A 24 1.34 0.85 13.54
CA GLY A 24 2.73 0.83 13.07
C GLY A 24 3.28 -0.57 12.74
N CYS A 25 4.25 -0.59 11.83
CA CYS A 25 5.05 -1.77 11.50
C CYS A 25 6.47 -1.37 11.09
N ASP A 26 7.41 -1.46 12.02
CA ASP A 26 8.81 -1.09 11.81
C ASP A 26 9.48 -1.90 10.69
N LYS A 27 9.11 -3.18 10.56
CA LYS A 27 9.62 -4.08 9.52
C LYS A 27 9.45 -3.53 8.10
N TYR A 28 8.41 -2.73 7.87
CA TYR A 28 8.11 -2.13 6.57
C TYR A 28 8.12 -0.60 6.60
N ALA A 29 8.60 0.00 7.69
CA ALA A 29 8.55 1.45 7.92
C ALA A 29 7.16 2.05 7.62
N SER A 30 6.10 1.33 7.99
CA SER A 30 4.72 1.72 7.72
C SER A 30 4.03 2.21 8.98
N LYS A 31 3.13 3.19 8.84
CA LYS A 31 2.25 3.61 9.93
C LYS A 31 1.17 2.57 10.24
N TYR A 32 0.97 1.60 9.35
CA TYR A 32 -0.01 0.55 9.51
C TYR A 32 0.56 -0.71 10.17
N SER A 33 -0.28 -1.48 10.83
CA SER A 33 0.06 -2.76 11.46
C SER A 33 0.62 -3.75 10.45
N CYS A 34 1.54 -4.62 10.86
CA CYS A 34 2.15 -5.58 9.94
C CYS A 34 1.11 -6.51 9.31
N ASP A 35 0.09 -6.93 10.05
CA ASP A 35 -1.03 -7.73 9.51
C ASP A 35 -1.79 -6.98 8.41
N TYR A 36 -2.07 -5.68 8.64
CA TYR A 36 -2.72 -4.86 7.64
C TYR A 36 -1.87 -4.75 6.38
N VAL A 37 -0.60 -4.37 6.52
CA VAL A 37 0.35 -4.20 5.41
C VAL A 37 0.54 -5.50 4.63
N GLU A 38 0.63 -6.64 5.32
CA GLU A 38 0.89 -7.95 4.70
C GLU A 38 -0.35 -8.57 4.03
N ASN A 39 -1.53 -8.43 4.63
CA ASN A 39 -2.71 -9.21 4.24
C ASN A 39 -3.91 -8.38 3.72
N LYS A 40 -4.06 -7.12 4.15
CA LYS A 40 -5.29 -6.33 3.93
C LYS A 40 -5.09 -5.10 3.06
N ALA A 41 -3.90 -4.51 3.09
CA ALA A 41 -3.57 -3.31 2.35
C ALA A 41 -3.69 -3.54 0.84
N SER A 42 -4.32 -2.60 0.14
CA SER A 42 -4.30 -2.55 -1.32
C SER A 42 -3.07 -1.78 -1.77
N TYR A 43 -2.38 -2.28 -2.80
CA TYR A 43 -1.24 -1.62 -3.40
C TYR A 43 -1.45 -1.41 -4.87
N ASP A 44 -1.33 -0.17 -5.32
CA ASP A 44 -1.10 0.10 -6.74
C ASP A 44 0.39 -0.11 -7.04
N VAL A 45 0.65 -0.86 -8.09
CA VAL A 45 2.00 -1.19 -8.55
C VAL A 45 2.30 -0.37 -9.78
N TYR A 46 3.37 0.40 -9.70
CA TYR A 46 3.89 1.23 -10.77
C TYR A 46 5.21 0.65 -11.26
N TYR A 47 5.37 0.62 -12.57
CA TYR A 47 6.60 0.31 -13.26
C TYR A 47 7.27 1.61 -13.67
N TRP A 48 8.49 1.84 -13.20
CA TRP A 48 9.28 2.98 -13.65
C TRP A 48 10.33 2.52 -14.65
N HIS A 49 10.11 2.87 -15.92
CA HIS A 49 11.10 2.64 -16.96
C HIS A 49 12.21 3.71 -16.88
N ASN A 50 13.47 3.30 -16.96
CA ASN A 50 14.60 4.22 -17.02
C ASN A 50 14.76 5.14 -15.80
N VAL A 51 14.96 4.53 -14.64
CA VAL A 51 15.12 5.23 -13.35
C VAL A 51 16.29 6.23 -13.34
N GLU A 52 17.34 5.97 -14.12
CA GLU A 52 18.53 6.84 -14.21
C GLU A 52 18.19 8.25 -14.70
N ARG A 53 17.14 8.39 -15.52
CA ARG A 53 16.68 9.68 -16.00
C ARG A 53 15.93 10.49 -14.92
N GLY A 54 15.47 9.82 -13.85
CA GLY A 54 14.80 10.47 -12.72
C GLY A 54 13.48 11.16 -13.07
N ASN A 55 12.88 10.85 -14.22
CA ASN A 55 11.61 11.45 -14.66
C ASN A 55 10.41 10.69 -14.09
N ALA A 56 9.66 11.28 -13.17
CA ALA A 56 8.48 10.66 -12.56
C ALA A 56 7.33 10.41 -13.56
N ASN A 57 7.34 11.05 -14.73
CA ASN A 57 6.35 10.79 -15.79
C ASN A 57 6.57 9.44 -16.49
N ASP A 58 7.72 8.80 -16.26
CA ASP A 58 8.04 7.48 -16.79
C ASP A 58 7.52 6.35 -15.85
N GLU A 59 6.77 6.72 -14.80
CA GLU A 59 6.05 5.81 -13.92
C GLU A 59 4.70 5.43 -14.55
N GLU A 60 4.52 4.16 -14.89
CA GLU A 60 3.28 3.62 -15.45
C GLU A 60 2.59 2.68 -14.45
N ILE A 61 1.28 2.83 -14.25
CA ILE A 61 0.53 1.88 -13.42
C ILE A 61 0.36 0.57 -14.16
N ILE A 62 0.83 -0.52 -13.56
CA ILE A 62 0.79 -1.85 -14.17
C ILE A 62 -0.29 -2.74 -13.57
N GLY A 63 -0.81 -2.38 -12.40
CA GLY A 63 -1.94 -3.04 -11.77
C GLY A 63 -2.06 -2.78 -10.28
N SER A 64 -3.00 -3.46 -9.64
CA SER A 64 -3.22 -3.38 -8.19
C SER A 64 -3.18 -4.78 -7.57
N ALA A 65 -2.68 -4.88 -6.32
CA ALA A 65 -2.54 -6.13 -5.61
C ALA A 65 -2.91 -5.99 -4.12
N LEU A 66 -3.57 -7.01 -3.56
CA LEU A 66 -3.89 -7.09 -2.14
C LEU A 66 -2.77 -7.80 -1.37
N GLY A 67 -2.19 -7.10 -0.39
CA GLY A 67 -1.14 -7.59 0.48
C GLY A 67 0.25 -7.62 -0.16
N LEU A 68 1.28 -7.55 0.69
CA LEU A 68 2.69 -7.47 0.26
C LEU A 68 3.15 -8.65 -0.60
N LYS A 69 2.68 -9.87 -0.29
CA LYS A 69 3.09 -11.08 -1.01
C LYS A 69 2.59 -11.06 -2.45
N SER A 70 1.32 -10.72 -2.66
CA SER A 70 0.71 -10.63 -3.98
C SER A 70 1.38 -9.53 -4.81
N ARG A 71 1.67 -8.38 -4.18
CA ARG A 71 2.38 -7.26 -4.79
C ARG A 71 3.76 -7.65 -5.33
N LYS A 72 4.57 -8.35 -4.52
CA LYS A 72 5.91 -8.80 -4.95
C LYS A 72 5.83 -9.80 -6.11
N ASN A 73 4.88 -10.73 -6.06
CA ASN A 73 4.67 -11.69 -7.14
C ASN A 73 4.20 -11.00 -8.42
N PHE A 74 3.34 -9.98 -8.32
CA PHE A 74 2.88 -9.20 -9.46
C PHE A 74 4.05 -8.51 -10.17
N ALA A 75 4.88 -7.77 -9.44
CA ALA A 75 6.05 -7.10 -10.00
C ALA A 75 7.01 -8.10 -10.68
N VAL A 76 7.30 -9.24 -10.03
CA VAL A 76 8.16 -10.28 -10.60
C VAL A 76 7.56 -10.90 -11.86
N ASN A 77 6.26 -11.15 -11.89
CA ASN A 77 5.60 -11.72 -13.06
C ASN A 77 5.54 -10.71 -14.22
N TYR A 78 5.31 -9.43 -13.92
CA TYR A 78 5.33 -8.36 -14.91
C TYR A 78 6.72 -8.23 -15.56
N VAL A 79 7.81 -8.30 -14.77
CA VAL A 79 9.18 -8.37 -15.31
C VAL A 79 9.33 -9.52 -16.31
N LYS A 80 8.81 -10.70 -15.98
CA LYS A 80 8.95 -11.88 -16.84
C LYS A 80 8.15 -11.75 -18.14
N SER A 81 7.05 -10.99 -18.13
CA SER A 81 6.24 -10.76 -19.32
C SER A 81 6.79 -9.69 -20.27
N ILE A 82 7.71 -8.84 -19.81
CA ILE A 82 8.29 -7.77 -20.63
C ILE A 82 9.74 -8.08 -20.98
N ASP A 83 10.09 -8.04 -22.27
CA ASP A 83 11.49 -8.06 -22.71
C ASP A 83 12.06 -6.64 -22.64
N SER A 84 12.54 -6.24 -21.46
CA SER A 84 13.02 -4.87 -21.22
C SER A 84 14.50 -4.85 -20.87
N ARG A 85 15.27 -4.11 -21.68
CA ARG A 85 16.73 -3.90 -21.53
C ARG A 85 17.08 -2.67 -20.67
N TRP A 86 16.09 -1.99 -20.11
CA TRP A 86 16.26 -0.73 -19.38
C TRP A 86 16.46 -0.93 -17.88
N ASN A 87 17.20 -0.01 -17.25
CA ASN A 87 17.28 0.08 -15.80
C ASN A 87 15.90 0.47 -15.23
N ARG A 88 15.42 -0.29 -14.23
CA ARG A 88 14.01 -0.30 -13.82
C ARG A 88 13.87 -0.31 -12.30
N SER A 89 12.78 0.28 -11.80
CA SER A 89 12.39 0.18 -10.40
C SER A 89 10.87 0.04 -10.31
N TYR A 90 10.43 -0.55 -9.20
CA TYR A 90 9.02 -0.73 -8.90
C TYR A 90 8.65 0.20 -7.77
N ILE A 91 7.54 0.89 -7.98
CA ILE A 91 6.94 1.77 -7.00
C ILE A 91 5.65 1.12 -6.54
N TYR A 92 5.45 1.11 -5.24
CA TYR A 92 4.26 0.59 -4.62
C TYR A 92 3.59 1.69 -3.83
N ILE A 93 2.31 1.89 -4.11
CA ILE A 93 1.52 2.89 -3.41
C ILE A 93 0.48 2.15 -2.59
N LEU A 94 0.60 2.20 -1.28
CA LEU A 94 -0.43 1.71 -0.38
C LEU A 94 -1.65 2.62 -0.51
N LYS A 95 -2.79 2.04 -0.82
CA LYS A 95 -4.08 2.72 -0.90
C LYS A 95 -5.02 2.28 0.21
N LYS A 96 -5.76 3.25 0.74
CA LYS A 96 -6.89 3.05 1.64
C LYS A 96 -8.01 3.98 1.18
N ASP A 97 -9.19 3.43 0.90
CA ASP A 97 -10.37 4.18 0.43
C ASP A 97 -10.07 5.09 -0.78
N ASP A 98 -9.37 4.56 -1.79
CA ASP A 98 -8.88 5.26 -3.00
C ASP A 98 -7.88 6.40 -2.75
N VAL A 99 -7.47 6.63 -1.51
CA VAL A 99 -6.45 7.61 -1.14
C VAL A 99 -5.07 6.95 -1.07
N ASN A 100 -4.08 7.60 -1.66
CA ASN A 100 -2.67 7.20 -1.57
C ASN A 100 -2.12 7.53 -0.18
N MET A 101 -1.72 6.51 0.58
CA MET A 101 -1.28 6.66 1.96
C MET A 101 0.24 6.64 2.08
N GLU A 102 0.92 5.72 1.38
CA GLU A 102 2.37 5.55 1.46
C GLU A 102 2.93 5.15 0.10
N LYS A 103 4.03 5.77 -0.33
CA LYS A 103 4.77 5.42 -1.56
C LYS A 103 6.10 4.78 -1.17
N HIS A 104 6.31 3.56 -1.62
CA HIS A 104 7.51 2.75 -1.35
C HIS A 104 8.20 2.41 -2.67
N ARG A 105 9.52 2.57 -2.74
CA ARG A 105 10.32 2.14 -3.90
C ARG A 105 11.08 0.86 -3.56
N LEU A 106 11.07 -0.11 -4.46
CA LEU A 106 11.90 -1.32 -4.35
C LEU A 106 13.33 -1.07 -4.81
#